data_AF-R6XAW0-F1
#
_entry.id   AF-R6XAW0-F1
#
_cell.length_a   1.000
_cell.length_b   1.000
_cell.length_c   1.000
_cell.angle_alpha   90.00
_cell.angle_beta   90.00
_cell.angle_gamma   90.00
#
_symmetry.space_group_name_H-M   'P 1'
#
loop_
_entity.id
_entity.type
_entity.pdbx_description
1 polymer ?
#
loop_
_entity_poly.entity_id
_entity_poly.type
_entity_poly.pdbx_seq_one_letter_code
_entity_poly.pdbx_strand_id
1 'polypeptide(L)'
;MVYCDRSSNGPEQGIAFNQHFALLQADYVGLFGDDTVASVRCLATSTFRIAMILSALRIWEDGDMNEIRTCSEDDYQTAMAISEVLQQHMLRVIKELPSSSSKMVTGQAKEPLLLKSFWDSLPEEFEAKDFKAIAQEVGLSIPTAERYIRQWVDTRLDKVSRGRY
;
A
#
# COMPACT_ATOMS: atom_id res chain seq x y z
N MET A 1 -18.92 10.46 22.15
CA MET A 1 -18.43 9.13 21.73
C MET A 1 -18.01 9.29 20.28
N VAL A 2 -16.70 9.25 19.96
CA VAL A 2 -16.22 9.50 18.59
C VAL A 2 -16.66 8.33 17.70
N TYR A 3 -17.80 8.48 17.04
CA TYR A 3 -18.26 7.54 16.02
C TYR A 3 -17.52 7.87 14.73
N CYS A 4 -16.48 7.11 14.42
CA CYS A 4 -16.26 6.74 13.03
C CYS A 4 -17.06 5.46 12.81
N ASP A 5 -18.32 5.63 12.40
CA ASP A 5 -18.99 4.56 11.66
C ASP A 5 -18.06 4.16 10.51
N ARG A 6 -17.95 2.86 10.23
CA ARG A 6 -17.22 2.36 9.04
C ARG A 6 -17.81 2.93 7.73
N SER A 7 -18.95 3.63 7.80
CA SER A 7 -19.57 4.40 6.71
C SER A 7 -19.30 5.93 6.73
N SER A 8 -18.65 6.48 7.76
CA SER A 8 -18.59 7.93 8.04
C SER A 8 -17.20 8.59 7.94
N ASN A 9 -16.30 8.00 7.17
CA ASN A 9 -15.41 8.84 6.38
C ASN A 9 -16.31 9.61 5.40
N GLY A 10 -15.94 10.80 4.90
CA GLY A 10 -16.57 11.25 3.65
C GLY A 10 -16.54 10.05 2.68
N PRO A 11 -17.62 9.71 1.95
CA PRO A 11 -17.71 8.43 1.23
C PRO A 11 -16.43 8.15 0.43
N GLU A 12 -15.78 9.20 -0.08
CA GLU A 12 -14.48 9.20 -0.74
C GLU A 12 -13.30 8.76 0.14
N GLN A 13 -13.08 9.33 1.34
CA GLN A 13 -11.99 8.94 2.26
C GLN A 13 -12.09 7.47 2.70
N GLY A 14 -13.31 6.97 2.92
CA GLY A 14 -13.56 5.57 3.29
C GLY A 14 -13.24 4.62 2.15
N ILE A 15 -13.65 5.00 0.95
CA ILE A 15 -13.33 4.26 -0.28
C ILE A 15 -11.81 4.26 -0.51
N ALA A 16 -11.15 5.41 -0.45
CA ALA A 16 -9.70 5.56 -0.66
C ALA A 16 -8.90 4.73 0.34
N PHE A 17 -9.25 4.78 1.64
CA PHE A 17 -8.63 3.97 2.67
C PHE A 17 -8.78 2.46 2.39
N ASN A 18 -10.00 2.01 2.08
CA ASN A 18 -10.27 0.61 1.81
C ASN A 18 -9.55 0.12 0.54
N GLN A 19 -9.52 0.94 -0.50
CA GLN A 19 -8.80 0.65 -1.74
C GLN A 19 -7.30 0.54 -1.48
N HIS A 20 -6.71 1.48 -0.74
CA HIS A 20 -5.29 1.44 -0.38
C HIS A 20 -4.93 0.14 0.35
N PHE A 21 -5.65 -0.22 1.42
CA PHE A 21 -5.33 -1.42 2.20
C PHE A 21 -5.69 -2.73 1.49
N ALA A 22 -6.67 -2.71 0.57
CA ALA A 22 -6.95 -3.86 -0.29
C ALA A 22 -5.79 -4.13 -1.26
N LEU A 23 -5.28 -3.07 -1.90
CA LEU A 23 -4.12 -3.13 -2.79
C LEU A 23 -2.86 -3.56 -2.03
N LEU A 24 -2.63 -3.00 -0.85
CA LEU A 24 -1.49 -3.35 0.00
C LEU A 24 -1.53 -4.81 0.44
N GLN A 25 -2.70 -5.33 0.83
CA GLN A 25 -2.87 -6.73 1.21
C GLN A 25 -2.62 -7.65 0.01
N ALA A 26 -3.16 -7.31 -1.16
CA ALA A 26 -2.95 -8.08 -2.38
C ALA A 26 -1.46 -8.17 -2.76
N ASP A 27 -0.73 -7.07 -2.62
CA ASP A 27 0.72 -7.07 -2.83
C ASP A 27 1.44 -7.96 -1.84
N TYR A 28 1.20 -7.77 -0.55
CA TYR A 28 1.94 -8.50 0.47
C TYR A 28 1.67 -10.01 0.39
N VAL A 29 0.43 -10.39 0.07
CA VAL A 29 0.08 -11.79 -0.22
C VAL A 29 0.81 -12.29 -1.46
N GLY A 30 0.77 -11.54 -2.57
CA GLY A 30 1.43 -11.93 -3.81
C GLY A 30 2.96 -12.01 -3.70
N LEU A 31 3.56 -11.23 -2.80
CA LEU A 31 5.00 -11.11 -2.62
C LEU A 31 5.54 -12.05 -1.54
N PHE A 32 4.82 -12.24 -0.44
CA PHE A 32 5.32 -12.88 0.78
C PHE A 32 4.41 -14.00 1.31
N GLY A 33 3.25 -14.22 0.69
CA GLY A 33 2.29 -15.25 1.08
C GLY A 33 1.23 -14.78 2.09
N ASP A 34 0.27 -15.66 2.35
CA ASP A 34 -0.95 -15.38 3.11
C ASP A 34 -0.70 -15.00 4.58
N ASP A 35 0.45 -15.38 5.15
CA ASP A 35 0.81 -15.06 6.54
C ASP A 35 0.93 -13.54 6.79
N THR A 36 1.04 -12.74 5.73
CA THR A 36 1.10 -11.26 5.82
C THR A 36 -0.25 -10.59 5.98
N VAL A 37 -1.36 -11.29 5.73
CA VAL A 37 -2.72 -10.73 5.78
C VAL A 37 -3.02 -10.14 7.15
N ALA A 38 -2.64 -10.85 8.22
CA ALA A 38 -2.85 -10.37 9.58
C ALA A 38 -2.11 -9.05 9.84
N SER A 39 -0.85 -8.95 9.40
CA SER A 39 -0.02 -7.76 9.56
C SER A 39 -0.60 -6.54 8.85
N VAL A 40 -1.04 -6.70 7.61
CA VAL A 40 -1.65 -5.60 6.84
C VAL A 40 -2.97 -5.13 7.47
N ARG A 41 -3.81 -6.05 7.95
CA ARG A 41 -5.08 -5.70 8.62
C ARG A 41 -4.86 -5.01 9.96
N CYS A 42 -3.84 -5.44 10.71
CA CYS A 42 -3.41 -4.76 11.94
C CYS A 42 -2.93 -3.34 11.65
N LEU A 43 -2.17 -3.14 10.56
CA LEU A 43 -1.75 -1.81 10.13
C LEU A 43 -2.96 -0.93 9.77
N ALA A 44 -3.89 -1.42 8.95
CA ALA A 44 -5.13 -0.69 8.62
C ALA A 44 -5.88 -0.27 9.89
N THR A 45 -6.10 -1.21 10.81
CA THR A 45 -6.81 -0.93 12.07
C THR A 45 -6.07 0.12 12.91
N SER A 46 -4.74 0.08 12.91
CA SER A 46 -3.92 1.05 13.66
C SER A 46 -3.96 2.43 13.01
N THR A 47 -3.86 2.52 11.69
CA THR A 47 -3.99 3.78 10.92
C THR A 47 -5.34 4.44 11.15
N PHE A 48 -6.43 3.67 11.11
CA PHE A 48 -7.77 4.17 11.43
C PHE A 48 -7.86 4.74 12.84
N ARG A 49 -7.28 4.04 13.84
CA ARG A 49 -7.24 4.54 15.22
C ARG A 49 -6.39 5.80 15.36
N ILE A 50 -5.27 5.89 14.66
CA ILE A 50 -4.43 7.10 14.64
C ILE A 50 -5.22 8.28 14.08
N ALA A 51 -5.92 8.12 12.95
CA ALA A 51 -6.76 9.17 12.37
C ALA A 51 -7.84 9.66 13.36
N MET A 52 -8.50 8.75 14.08
CA MET A 52 -9.46 9.11 15.13
C MET A 52 -8.81 9.83 16.31
N ILE A 53 -7.62 9.41 16.74
CA ILE A 53 -6.88 10.06 17.83
C ILE A 53 -6.50 11.48 17.43
N LEU A 54 -5.98 11.70 16.21
CA LEU A 54 -5.66 13.02 15.69
C LEU A 54 -6.92 13.91 15.64
N SER A 55 -8.04 13.36 15.15
CA SER A 55 -9.33 14.05 15.14
C SER A 55 -9.81 14.47 16.54
N ALA A 56 -9.55 13.63 17.55
CA ALA A 56 -9.89 13.94 18.94
C ALA A 56 -8.94 14.98 19.56
N LEU A 57 -7.66 14.99 19.18
CA LEU A 57 -6.69 15.99 19.66
C LEU A 57 -7.05 17.40 19.19
N ARG A 58 -7.62 17.57 18.00
CA ARG A 58 -8.14 18.87 17.52
C ARG A 58 -9.23 19.49 18.40
N ILE A 59 -9.89 18.72 19.26
CA ILE A 59 -10.84 19.27 20.24
C ILE A 59 -10.16 20.31 21.14
N TRP A 60 -8.91 20.03 21.53
CA TRP A 60 -8.12 20.95 22.35
C TRP A 60 -7.67 22.21 21.59
N GLU A 61 -7.56 22.14 20.26
CA GLU A 61 -7.07 23.24 19.42
C GLU A 61 -8.20 24.21 19.06
N ASP A 62 -9.36 23.67 18.64
CA ASP A 62 -10.47 24.49 18.16
C ASP A 62 -11.45 24.91 19.28
N GLY A 63 -11.38 24.25 20.44
CA GLY A 63 -12.31 24.45 21.57
C GLY A 63 -13.74 23.97 21.32
N ASP A 64 -14.03 23.40 20.14
CA ASP A 64 -15.34 22.91 19.77
C ASP A 64 -15.60 21.49 20.35
N MET A 65 -16.53 21.42 21.30
CA MET A 65 -16.96 20.20 21.99
C MET A 65 -18.22 19.56 21.37
N ASN A 66 -18.48 19.77 20.07
CA ASN A 66 -19.53 19.05 19.36
C ASN A 66 -19.45 17.53 19.59
N GLU A 67 -20.59 16.89 19.84
CA GLU A 67 -20.67 15.46 20.20
C GLU A 67 -20.25 14.52 19.05
N ILE A 68 -20.31 15.02 17.80
CA ILE A 68 -19.96 14.30 16.57
C ILE A 68 -18.86 15.09 15.87
N ARG A 69 -17.67 14.49 15.79
CA ARG A 69 -16.51 15.01 15.06
C ARG A 69 -16.17 14.05 13.92
N THR A 70 -15.92 14.62 12.76
CA THR A 70 -15.47 13.88 11.57
C THR A 70 -13.95 14.00 11.42
N CYS A 71 -13.34 12.94 10.89
CA CYS A 71 -11.94 12.97 10.49
C CYS A 71 -11.74 14.07 9.44
N SER A 72 -10.82 14.99 9.69
CA SER A 72 -10.44 15.97 8.67
C SER A 72 -9.54 15.33 7.63
N GLU A 73 -9.38 16.01 6.49
CA GLU A 73 -8.41 15.57 5.49
C GLU A 73 -6.98 15.58 6.05
N ASP A 74 -6.61 16.60 6.83
CA ASP A 74 -5.27 16.70 7.41
C ASP A 74 -4.97 15.56 8.40
N ASP A 75 -5.94 15.16 9.25
CA ASP A 75 -5.77 14.01 10.14
C ASP A 75 -5.62 12.71 9.35
N TYR A 76 -6.42 12.56 8.29
CA TYR A 76 -6.40 11.38 7.43
C TYR A 76 -5.05 11.25 6.74
N GLN A 77 -4.59 12.31 6.07
CA GLN A 77 -3.31 12.33 5.37
C GLN A 77 -2.13 12.14 6.35
N THR A 78 -2.21 12.74 7.54
CA THR A 78 -1.20 12.53 8.59
C THR A 78 -1.15 11.07 9.04
N ALA A 79 -2.30 10.43 9.27
CA ALA A 79 -2.37 9.02 9.63
C ALA A 79 -1.85 8.10 8.52
N MET A 80 -2.16 8.41 7.25
CA MET A 80 -1.65 7.69 6.09
C MET A 80 -0.13 7.81 5.96
N ALA A 81 0.44 9.00 6.11
CA ALA A 81 1.89 9.21 6.11
C ALA A 81 2.61 8.41 7.21
N ILE A 82 2.03 8.35 8.42
CA ILE A 82 2.54 7.48 9.49
C ILE A 82 2.45 6.00 9.08
N SER A 83 1.36 5.60 8.42
CA SER A 83 1.15 4.24 7.94
C SER A 83 2.22 3.80 6.93
N GLU A 84 2.63 4.68 6.03
CA GLU A 84 3.68 4.39 5.03
C GLU A 84 5.03 4.06 5.69
N VAL A 85 5.39 4.78 6.75
CA VAL A 85 6.61 4.48 7.52
C VAL A 85 6.48 3.12 8.24
N LEU A 86 5.33 2.86 8.86
CA LEU A 86 5.05 1.57 9.50
C LEU A 86 5.05 0.41 8.50
N GLN A 87 4.57 0.63 7.29
CA GLN A 87 4.60 -0.32 6.19
C GLN A 87 6.05 -0.68 5.81
N GLN A 88 6.95 0.30 5.73
CA GLN A 88 8.37 0.06 5.45
C GLN A 88 9.04 -0.79 6.57
N HIS A 89 8.71 -0.51 7.83
CA HIS A 89 9.21 -1.30 8.96
C HIS A 89 8.65 -2.73 8.95
N MET A 90 7.36 -2.90 8.66
CA MET A 90 6.74 -4.21 8.49
C MET A 90 7.45 -5.01 7.39
N LEU A 91 7.76 -4.37 6.26
CA LEU A 91 8.50 -4.97 5.16
C LEU A 91 9.90 -5.43 5.58
N ARG A 92 10.61 -4.63 6.38
CA ARG A 92 11.93 -5.02 6.90
C ARG A 92 11.83 -6.28 7.77
N VAL A 93 10.88 -6.31 8.70
CA VAL A 93 10.67 -7.48 9.58
C VAL A 93 10.33 -8.72 8.76
N ILE A 94 9.42 -8.62 7.80
CA ILE A 94 9.05 -9.75 6.92
C ILE A 94 10.27 -10.30 6.16
N LYS A 95 11.20 -9.43 5.72
CA LYS A 95 12.44 -9.87 5.05
C LYS A 95 13.43 -10.58 5.97
N GLU A 96 13.42 -10.26 7.26
CA GLU A 96 14.36 -10.82 8.24
C GLU A 96 13.85 -12.12 8.89
N LEU A 97 12.55 -12.39 8.81
CA LEU A 97 11.98 -13.63 9.36
C LEU A 97 12.37 -14.85 8.51
N PRO A 98 12.88 -15.93 9.12
CA PRO A 98 13.08 -17.19 8.42
C PRO A 98 11.71 -17.73 7.98
N SER A 99 11.58 -18.09 6.69
CA SER A 99 10.34 -18.57 6.10
C SER A 99 9.81 -19.82 6.82
N SER A 100 8.93 -19.65 7.79
CA SER A 100 8.29 -20.75 8.51
C SER A 100 7.00 -21.13 7.79
N SER A 101 7.03 -22.26 7.08
CA SER A 101 5.87 -22.92 6.46
C SER A 101 5.37 -22.36 5.11
N SER A 102 6.05 -22.75 4.05
CA SER A 102 5.49 -23.31 2.82
C SER A 102 6.67 -23.44 1.85
N LYS A 103 6.57 -24.32 0.87
CA LYS A 103 7.64 -24.62 -0.09
C LYS A 103 8.03 -23.37 -0.89
N MET A 104 8.83 -22.48 -0.32
CA MET A 104 9.61 -21.53 -1.08
C MET A 104 10.72 -22.35 -1.72
N VAL A 105 10.45 -22.86 -2.92
CA VAL A 105 11.51 -23.26 -3.83
C VAL A 105 12.49 -22.09 -3.85
N THR A 106 13.75 -22.39 -3.56
CA THR A 106 14.83 -21.48 -3.14
C THR A 106 15.23 -20.38 -4.14
N GLY A 107 14.34 -20.01 -5.07
CA GLY A 107 14.41 -18.86 -5.98
C GLY A 107 13.21 -17.89 -5.90
N GLN A 108 12.12 -18.21 -5.19
CA GLN A 108 10.89 -17.39 -5.20
C GLN A 108 10.87 -16.23 -4.19
N ALA A 109 11.82 -16.13 -3.24
CA ALA A 109 11.91 -14.98 -2.34
C ALA A 109 12.54 -13.74 -3.02
N LYS A 110 13.29 -13.93 -4.11
CA LYS A 110 13.94 -12.84 -4.85
C LYS A 110 12.97 -12.10 -5.75
N GLU A 111 12.17 -12.82 -6.54
CA GLU A 111 11.24 -12.21 -7.52
C GLU A 111 10.31 -11.15 -6.90
N PRO A 112 9.73 -11.35 -5.69
CA PRO A 112 8.95 -10.34 -4.98
C PRO A 112 9.71 -9.05 -4.68
N LEU A 113 10.96 -9.17 -4.23
CA LEU A 113 11.79 -8.03 -3.88
C LEU A 113 12.22 -7.24 -5.12
N LEU A 114 12.57 -7.97 -6.18
CA LEU A 114 12.89 -7.37 -7.49
C LEU A 114 11.66 -6.70 -8.08
N LEU A 115 10.46 -7.26 -7.89
CA LEU A 115 9.22 -6.67 -8.36
C LEU A 115 8.86 -5.38 -7.62
N LYS A 116 9.07 -5.34 -6.30
CA LYS A 116 8.88 -4.09 -5.54
C LYS A 116 9.89 -3.03 -5.98
N SER A 117 11.16 -3.39 -6.11
CA SER A 117 12.19 -2.47 -6.59
C SER A 117 11.89 -1.97 -8.00
N PHE A 118 11.37 -2.85 -8.86
CA PHE A 118 10.92 -2.51 -10.20
C PHE A 118 9.80 -1.47 -10.15
N TRP A 119 8.75 -1.71 -9.35
CA TRP A 119 7.62 -0.78 -9.18
C TRP A 119 8.07 0.58 -8.63
N ASP A 120 8.86 0.59 -7.55
CA ASP A 120 9.33 1.81 -6.89
C ASP A 120 10.25 2.65 -7.81
N SER A 121 10.80 2.06 -8.88
CA SER A 121 11.70 2.72 -9.83
C SER A 121 11.00 3.18 -11.12
N LEU A 122 9.71 2.84 -11.31
CA LEU A 122 8.96 3.30 -12.47
C LEU A 122 8.65 4.80 -12.35
N PRO A 123 8.91 5.60 -13.40
CA PRO A 123 8.46 6.99 -13.46
C PRO A 123 6.93 7.10 -13.45
N GLU A 124 6.41 8.30 -13.19
CA GLU A 124 4.97 8.58 -13.25
C GLU A 124 4.37 8.36 -14.66
N GLU A 125 5.14 8.66 -15.72
CA GLU A 125 4.81 8.33 -17.10
C GLU A 125 5.99 7.60 -17.75
N PHE A 126 5.74 6.47 -18.43
CA PHE A 126 6.83 5.69 -19.04
C PHE A 126 6.44 4.94 -20.30
N GLU A 127 7.44 4.66 -21.15
CA GLU A 127 7.29 3.86 -22.36
C GLU A 127 7.76 2.41 -22.14
N ALA A 128 7.40 1.55 -23.08
CA ALA A 128 7.81 0.14 -23.05
C ALA A 128 9.33 -0.08 -23.04
N LYS A 129 10.10 0.87 -23.53
CA LYS A 129 11.57 0.83 -23.49
C LYS A 129 12.09 1.10 -22.07
N ASP A 130 11.42 1.96 -21.32
CA ASP A 130 11.86 2.45 -20.01
C ASP A 130 11.68 1.35 -18.97
N PHE A 131 10.48 0.74 -18.89
CA PHE A 131 10.27 -0.36 -17.95
C PHE A 131 11.16 -1.58 -18.28
N LYS A 132 11.51 -1.80 -19.56
CA LYS A 132 12.42 -2.89 -19.94
C LYS A 132 13.85 -2.63 -19.45
N ALA A 133 14.31 -1.38 -19.53
CA ALA A 133 15.61 -0.97 -19.00
C ALA A 133 15.64 -1.12 -17.47
N ILE A 134 14.62 -0.62 -16.77
CA ILE A 134 14.49 -0.71 -15.32
C ILE A 134 14.43 -2.17 -14.87
N ALA A 135 13.66 -3.02 -15.56
CA ALA A 135 13.60 -4.45 -15.26
C ALA A 135 14.99 -5.11 -15.32
N GLN A 136 15.78 -4.79 -16.34
CA GLN A 136 17.14 -5.29 -16.45
C GLN A 136 18.05 -4.77 -15.33
N GLU A 137 17.94 -3.48 -14.99
CA GLU A 137 18.71 -2.85 -13.92
C GLU A 137 18.44 -3.50 -12.55
N VAL A 138 17.18 -3.75 -12.23
CA VAL A 138 16.80 -4.43 -10.98
C VAL A 138 16.96 -5.95 -11.03
N GLY A 139 17.41 -6.52 -12.15
CA GLY A 139 17.61 -7.97 -12.31
C GLY A 139 16.33 -8.79 -12.50
N LEU A 140 15.22 -8.17 -12.89
CA LEU A 140 13.95 -8.81 -13.24
C LEU A 140 13.93 -9.23 -14.72
N SER A 141 13.41 -10.42 -15.02
CA SER A 141 13.29 -10.85 -16.43
C SER A 141 12.27 -9.99 -17.18
N ILE A 142 12.59 -9.61 -18.42
CA ILE A 142 11.66 -8.83 -19.28
C ILE A 142 10.28 -9.50 -19.39
N PRO A 143 10.16 -10.82 -19.63
CA PRO A 143 8.85 -11.49 -19.64
C PRO A 143 8.09 -11.36 -18.32
N THR A 144 8.78 -11.42 -17.18
CA THR A 144 8.18 -11.20 -15.87
C THR A 144 7.69 -9.76 -15.73
N ALA A 145 8.50 -8.78 -16.11
CA ALA A 145 8.11 -7.37 -16.08
C ALA A 145 6.88 -7.11 -16.97
N GLU A 146 6.86 -7.63 -18.20
CA GLU A 146 5.71 -7.51 -19.11
C GLU A 146 4.44 -8.19 -18.59
N ARG A 147 4.56 -9.29 -17.83
CA ARG A 147 3.44 -9.96 -17.16
C ARG A 147 2.83 -9.03 -16.11
N TYR A 148 3.67 -8.43 -15.26
CA TYR A 148 3.21 -7.55 -14.18
C TYR A 148 2.68 -6.21 -14.69
N ILE A 149 3.34 -5.57 -15.67
CA ILE A 149 2.79 -4.37 -16.32
C ILE A 149 1.37 -4.65 -16.85
N ARG A 150 1.15 -5.80 -17.50
CA ARG A 150 -0.20 -6.20 -17.97
C ARG A 150 -1.20 -6.44 -16.84
N GLN A 151 -0.76 -6.92 -15.68
CA GLN A 151 -1.61 -7.13 -14.52
C GLN A 151 -1.94 -5.81 -13.79
N TRP A 152 -1.02 -4.86 -13.83
CA TRP A 152 -1.17 -3.54 -13.22
C TRP A 152 -1.96 -2.57 -14.08
N VAL A 153 -1.94 -2.72 -15.41
CA VAL A 153 -2.92 -2.08 -16.28
C VAL A 153 -4.32 -2.47 -15.81
N ASP A 154 -5.19 -1.47 -15.66
CA ASP A 154 -6.58 -1.58 -15.14
C ASP A 154 -6.71 -1.73 -13.62
N THR A 155 -5.61 -1.92 -12.87
CA THR A 155 -5.64 -1.96 -11.39
C THR A 155 -4.82 -0.87 -10.71
N ARG A 156 -3.72 -0.44 -11.33
CA ARG A 156 -2.71 0.48 -10.78
C ARG A 156 -2.07 1.41 -11.79
N LEU A 157 -2.18 1.12 -13.08
CA LEU A 157 -1.61 1.88 -14.18
C LEU A 157 -2.70 2.18 -15.22
N ASP A 158 -2.67 3.39 -15.76
CA ASP A 158 -3.53 3.82 -16.86
C ASP A 158 -2.78 3.73 -18.19
N LYS A 159 -3.36 3.04 -19.16
CA LYS A 159 -2.73 2.91 -20.47
C LYS A 159 -3.09 4.08 -21.38
N VAL A 160 -2.23 5.11 -21.40
CA VAL A 160 -2.46 6.35 -22.17
C VAL A 160 -2.48 6.12 -23.68
N SER A 161 -1.59 5.27 -24.22
CA SER A 161 -1.58 4.92 -25.65
C SER A 161 -0.76 3.65 -25.93
N ARG A 162 -0.50 3.34 -27.21
CA ARG A 162 0.21 2.11 -27.60
C ARG A 162 1.66 2.13 -27.10
N GLY A 163 1.90 1.42 -25.98
CA GLY A 163 3.23 1.29 -25.38
C GLY A 163 3.62 2.43 -24.44
N ARG A 164 2.65 3.27 -24.04
CA ARG A 164 2.77 4.28 -23.00
C ARG A 164 1.80 3.97 -21.87
N TYR A 165 2.33 4.06 -20.66
CA TYR A 165 1.67 3.78 -19.38
C TYR A 165 1.89 4.96 -18.44
#